data_AF-A0A9J6RPK3-F1
#
_entry.id   AF-A0A9J6RPK3-F1
#
_cell.length_a   1.000
_cell.length_b   1.000
_cell.length_c   1.000
_cell.angle_alpha   90.00
_cell.angle_beta   90.00
_cell.angle_gamma   90.00
#
_symmetry.space_group_name_H-M   'P 1'
#
loop_
_entity.id
_entity.type
_entity.pdbx_description
1 polymer ?
#
loop_
_entity_poly.entity_id
_entity_poly.type
_entity_poly.pdbx_seq_one_letter_code
_entity_poly.pdbx_strand_id
1 'polypeptide(L)'
;MPVSACQTDLQQPISEHLLSLLEAAVSLEKWPIAKLISLFEANTEQGFIQRHQLMAYIQQQPKLASRRAYIVGVTGAPGVGKSSLIGELCLQLLKQQPGAAIAVLAIDPSSHNSGGALLGDRTRSLFPVGEKRLFFRSQSSALDLGGLSRKTFQVTRILQYLFDYIVIETVGVGQSEVEVAKLCDHSFFVMQPLAGDQLQFIKSGIMEMPDSFIINKCDEQQYAEQSLQQLEASLRTTRSLLKEGEESVIPPVFLSSSVTKQGFKDLADYITGLSVNEGNRNNTSNKENYFIAKWVRYLYGEYGYNIYINNVANKVDGSMSYEQKQLLFKQSIDNKNSLISVPNQ
;
A
#
# COMPACT_ATOMS: atom_id res chain seq x y z
N MET A 1 -7.73 9.51 -25.64
CA MET A 1 -9.14 9.81 -25.92
C MET A 1 -9.40 11.29 -25.70
N PRO A 2 -10.20 11.97 -26.56
CA PRO A 2 -10.75 13.28 -26.21
C PRO A 2 -11.53 13.19 -24.90
N VAL A 3 -11.31 14.14 -24.00
CA VAL A 3 -11.79 14.03 -22.63
C VAL A 3 -13.32 14.03 -22.53
N SER A 4 -14.01 14.65 -23.49
CA SER A 4 -15.47 14.74 -23.55
C SER A 4 -16.17 13.40 -23.74
N ALA A 5 -15.65 12.50 -24.60
CA ALA A 5 -16.25 11.18 -24.81
C ALA A 5 -16.16 10.30 -23.54
N CYS A 6 -15.03 10.39 -22.84
CA CYS A 6 -14.80 9.66 -21.60
C CYS A 6 -15.73 10.11 -20.47
N GLN A 7 -16.14 11.38 -20.40
CA GLN A 7 -17.08 11.86 -19.39
C GLN A 7 -18.48 11.24 -19.51
N THR A 8 -18.97 11.08 -20.73
CA THR A 8 -20.28 10.46 -20.99
C THR A 8 -20.29 8.99 -20.59
N ASP A 9 -19.22 8.26 -20.87
CA ASP A 9 -19.11 6.83 -20.53
C ASP A 9 -18.96 6.59 -19.02
N LEU A 10 -18.34 7.51 -18.28
CA LEU A 10 -18.26 7.43 -16.82
C LEU A 10 -19.64 7.47 -16.15
N GLN A 11 -20.63 8.11 -16.77
CA GLN A 11 -22.00 8.22 -16.23
C GLN A 11 -22.86 6.97 -16.51
N GLN A 12 -22.39 6.05 -17.34
CA GLN A 12 -23.11 4.80 -17.61
C GLN A 12 -23.14 3.91 -16.35
N PRO A 13 -24.23 3.15 -16.13
CA PRO A 13 -24.31 2.24 -15.01
C PRO A 13 -23.27 1.12 -15.11
N ILE A 14 -22.92 0.57 -13.96
CA ILE A 14 -22.08 -0.62 -13.86
C ILE A 14 -22.75 -1.82 -14.57
N SER A 15 -21.95 -2.63 -15.28
CA SER A 15 -22.47 -3.80 -15.98
C SER A 15 -22.83 -4.95 -15.04
N GLU A 16 -23.82 -5.78 -15.43
CA GLU A 16 -24.23 -6.98 -14.67
C GLU A 16 -23.08 -7.94 -14.42
N HIS A 17 -22.18 -8.12 -15.40
CA HIS A 17 -21.01 -8.96 -15.24
C HIS A 17 -20.08 -8.45 -14.13
N LEU A 18 -19.85 -7.14 -14.06
CA LEU A 18 -18.98 -6.54 -13.05
C LEU A 18 -19.63 -6.55 -11.66
N LEU A 19 -20.96 -6.42 -11.59
CA LEU A 19 -21.74 -6.62 -10.37
C LEU A 19 -21.61 -8.05 -9.84
N SER A 20 -21.80 -9.05 -10.70
CA SER A 20 -21.64 -10.47 -10.33
C SER A 20 -20.22 -10.78 -9.82
N LEU A 21 -19.19 -10.20 -10.46
CA LEU A 21 -17.81 -10.30 -9.98
C LEU A 21 -17.64 -9.66 -8.60
N LEU A 22 -18.23 -8.49 -8.35
CA LEU A 22 -18.17 -7.82 -7.05
C LEU A 22 -18.84 -8.66 -5.96
N GLU A 23 -20.05 -9.18 -6.19
CA GLU A 23 -20.79 -9.97 -5.20
C GLU A 23 -20.04 -11.24 -4.80
N ALA A 24 -19.46 -11.94 -5.78
CA ALA A 24 -18.64 -13.12 -5.52
C ALA A 24 -17.32 -12.75 -4.81
N ALA A 25 -16.71 -11.61 -5.14
CA ALA A 25 -15.52 -11.11 -4.46
C ALA A 25 -15.79 -10.70 -3.00
N VAL A 26 -16.97 -10.12 -2.71
CA VAL A 26 -17.44 -9.82 -1.34
C VAL A 26 -17.63 -11.09 -0.53
N SER A 27 -17.95 -12.21 -1.19
CA SER A 27 -18.01 -13.55 -0.60
C SER A 27 -16.63 -14.23 -0.51
N LEU A 28 -15.55 -13.47 -0.74
CA LEU A 28 -14.15 -13.88 -0.67
C LEU A 28 -13.79 -15.01 -1.65
N GLU A 29 -14.46 -15.06 -2.81
CA GLU A 29 -14.06 -15.97 -3.87
C GLU A 29 -12.78 -15.50 -4.56
N LYS A 30 -11.76 -16.37 -4.59
CA LYS A 30 -10.40 -16.01 -5.04
C LYS A 30 -10.32 -15.60 -6.51
N TRP A 31 -11.08 -16.26 -7.39
CA TRP A 31 -11.05 -15.95 -8.82
C TRP A 31 -11.70 -14.59 -9.15
N PRO A 32 -12.89 -14.25 -8.63
CA PRO A 32 -13.45 -12.90 -8.75
C PRO A 32 -12.54 -11.80 -8.19
N ILE A 33 -11.94 -12.00 -7.00
CA ILE A 33 -10.95 -11.06 -6.45
C ILE A 33 -9.79 -10.86 -7.42
N ALA A 34 -9.22 -11.94 -7.97
CA ALA A 34 -8.11 -11.85 -8.93
C ALA A 34 -8.50 -11.11 -10.22
N LYS A 35 -9.75 -11.26 -10.70
CA LYS A 35 -10.27 -10.53 -11.85
C LYS A 35 -10.43 -9.04 -11.58
N LEU A 36 -10.97 -8.68 -10.42
CA LEU A 36 -11.03 -7.27 -9.99
C LEU A 36 -9.62 -6.69 -9.86
N ILE A 37 -8.67 -7.39 -9.25
CA ILE A 37 -7.27 -6.94 -9.21
C ILE A 37 -6.73 -6.68 -10.62
N SER A 38 -6.95 -7.61 -11.56
CA SER A 38 -6.50 -7.46 -12.95
C SER A 38 -7.11 -6.23 -13.62
N LEU A 39 -8.39 -5.92 -13.35
CA LEU A 39 -9.05 -4.69 -13.79
C LEU A 39 -8.39 -3.44 -13.19
N PHE A 40 -7.98 -3.49 -11.93
CA PHE A 40 -7.30 -2.37 -11.27
C PHE A 40 -5.83 -2.19 -11.68
N GLU A 41 -5.18 -3.27 -12.13
CA GLU A 41 -3.83 -3.25 -12.71
C GLU A 41 -3.82 -2.77 -14.17
N ALA A 42 -4.94 -2.91 -14.89
CA ALA A 42 -5.05 -2.59 -16.31
C ALA A 42 -4.99 -1.08 -16.59
N ASN A 43 -4.10 -0.66 -17.48
CA ASN A 43 -4.01 0.71 -17.96
C ASN A 43 -4.70 0.86 -19.33
N THR A 44 -5.97 0.43 -19.42
CA THR A 44 -6.81 0.59 -20.61
C THR A 44 -7.91 1.62 -20.34
N GLU A 45 -8.45 2.18 -21.42
CA GLU A 45 -9.56 3.13 -21.35
C GLU A 45 -10.83 2.48 -20.78
N GLN A 46 -11.17 1.29 -21.27
CA GLN A 46 -12.27 0.51 -20.72
C GLN A 46 -12.06 0.19 -19.23
N GLY A 47 -10.84 -0.16 -18.83
CA GLY A 47 -10.51 -0.42 -17.42
C GLY A 47 -10.67 0.83 -16.56
N PHE A 48 -10.32 2.01 -17.08
CA PHE A 48 -10.53 3.28 -16.40
C PHE A 48 -12.02 3.56 -16.15
N ILE A 49 -12.86 3.38 -17.17
CA ILE A 49 -14.32 3.57 -17.04
C ILE A 49 -14.92 2.57 -16.04
N GLN A 50 -14.57 1.29 -16.18
CA GLN A 50 -15.07 0.22 -15.30
C GLN A 50 -14.66 0.40 -13.83
N ARG A 51 -13.43 0.86 -13.56
CA ARG A 51 -13.00 1.19 -12.19
C ARG A 51 -13.84 2.30 -11.57
N HIS A 52 -14.11 3.37 -12.33
CA HIS A 52 -14.96 4.46 -11.86
C HIS A 52 -16.37 3.97 -11.53
N GLN A 53 -17.00 3.25 -12.47
CA GLN A 53 -18.35 2.71 -12.30
C GLN A 53 -18.46 1.80 -11.08
N LEU A 54 -17.48 0.91 -10.90
CA LEU A 54 -17.42 0.02 -9.74
C LEU A 54 -17.25 0.79 -8.43
N MET A 55 -16.35 1.76 -8.38
CA MET A 55 -16.11 2.57 -7.19
C MET A 55 -17.32 3.43 -6.83
N ALA A 56 -17.97 4.03 -7.82
CA ALA A 56 -19.20 4.80 -7.64
C ALA A 56 -20.33 3.91 -7.11
N TYR A 57 -20.49 2.70 -7.66
CA TYR A 57 -21.47 1.73 -7.16
C TYR A 57 -21.18 1.35 -5.70
N ILE A 58 -19.94 1.01 -5.34
CA ILE A 58 -19.54 0.66 -3.97
C ILE A 58 -19.87 1.80 -2.99
N GLN A 59 -19.59 3.05 -3.37
CA GLN A 59 -19.87 4.23 -2.54
C GLN A 59 -21.38 4.44 -2.29
N GLN A 60 -22.23 4.02 -3.21
CA GLN A 60 -23.69 4.08 -3.07
C GLN A 60 -24.26 2.96 -2.19
N GLN A 61 -23.47 1.94 -1.85
CA GLN A 61 -23.88 0.81 -1.03
C GLN A 61 -23.40 0.98 0.42
N PRO A 62 -24.25 1.39 1.38
CA PRO A 62 -23.78 1.79 2.72
C PRO A 62 -22.96 0.73 3.44
N LYS A 63 -23.36 -0.55 3.33
CA LYS A 63 -22.66 -1.69 3.97
C LYS A 63 -21.27 -1.94 3.39
N LEU A 64 -21.08 -1.69 2.10
CA LEU A 64 -19.79 -1.86 1.43
C LEU A 64 -18.93 -0.61 1.63
N ALA A 65 -19.53 0.58 1.48
CA ALA A 65 -18.85 1.86 1.67
C ALA A 65 -18.28 2.04 3.10
N SER A 66 -18.94 1.46 4.12
CA SER A 66 -18.47 1.47 5.51
C SER A 66 -17.30 0.51 5.77
N ARG A 67 -17.03 -0.44 4.87
CA ARG A 67 -15.86 -1.31 4.99
C ARG A 67 -14.61 -0.56 4.59
N ARG A 68 -13.59 -0.66 5.44
CA ARG A 68 -12.26 -0.13 5.19
C ARG A 68 -11.24 -1.05 5.84
N ALA A 69 -10.43 -1.70 5.01
CA ALA A 69 -9.30 -2.46 5.52
C ALA A 69 -8.29 -1.53 6.20
N TYR A 70 -7.70 -2.02 7.30
CA TYR A 70 -6.50 -1.45 7.88
C TYR A 70 -5.28 -1.91 7.08
N ILE A 71 -4.53 -0.97 6.51
CA ILE A 71 -3.41 -1.26 5.61
C ILE A 71 -2.10 -1.26 6.40
N VAL A 72 -1.43 -2.42 6.45
CA VAL A 72 -0.15 -2.60 7.15
C VAL A 72 0.96 -2.77 6.13
N GLY A 73 1.96 -1.89 6.19
CA GLY A 73 3.17 -1.97 5.39
C GLY A 73 4.29 -2.70 6.11
N VAL A 74 4.99 -3.59 5.42
CA VAL A 74 6.13 -4.33 5.97
C VAL A 74 7.30 -4.22 5.00
N THR A 75 8.32 -3.49 5.42
CA THR A 75 9.56 -3.26 4.66
C THR A 75 10.78 -3.66 5.49
N GLY A 76 11.97 -3.60 4.90
CA GLY A 76 13.23 -4.01 5.52
C GLY A 76 14.10 -4.82 4.57
N ALA A 77 15.40 -4.90 4.83
CA ALA A 77 16.37 -5.45 3.87
C ALA A 77 16.01 -6.87 3.36
N PRO A 78 16.47 -7.28 2.16
CA PRO A 78 16.32 -8.65 1.70
C PRO A 78 16.93 -9.65 2.70
N GLY A 79 16.26 -10.78 2.91
CA GLY A 79 16.76 -11.83 3.78
C GLY A 79 16.44 -11.71 5.27
N VAL A 80 15.89 -10.57 5.75
CA VAL A 80 15.47 -10.41 7.17
C VAL A 80 14.26 -11.28 7.58
N GLY A 81 13.64 -11.99 6.63
CA GLY A 81 12.57 -12.94 6.89
C GLY A 81 11.14 -12.35 6.84
N LYS A 82 10.94 -11.24 6.12
CA LYS A 82 9.63 -10.57 5.97
C LYS A 82 8.51 -11.52 5.54
N SER A 83 8.72 -12.29 4.48
CA SER A 83 7.75 -13.25 3.95
C SER A 83 7.30 -14.27 5.01
N SER A 84 8.24 -14.85 5.76
CA SER A 84 7.94 -15.80 6.84
C SER A 84 7.24 -15.15 8.02
N LEU A 85 7.63 -13.93 8.36
CA LEU A 85 7.00 -13.12 9.42
C LEU A 85 5.55 -12.79 9.06
N ILE A 86 5.28 -12.34 7.83
CA ILE A 86 3.93 -12.04 7.34
C ILE A 86 3.08 -13.31 7.31
N GLY A 87 3.69 -14.44 6.91
CA GLY A 87 3.10 -15.78 6.99
C GLY A 87 2.46 -16.05 8.35
N GLU A 88 3.29 -16.10 9.39
CA GLU A 88 2.86 -16.40 10.76
C GLU A 88 1.96 -15.31 11.34
N LEU A 89 2.19 -14.03 11.02
CA LEU A 89 1.33 -12.92 11.46
C LEU A 89 -0.10 -13.07 10.95
N CYS A 90 -0.28 -13.41 9.66
CA CYS A 90 -1.61 -13.60 9.08
C CYS A 90 -2.34 -14.78 9.74
N LEU A 91 -1.64 -15.88 10.00
CA LEU A 91 -2.22 -17.03 10.69
C LEU A 91 -2.64 -16.69 12.12
N GLN A 92 -1.83 -15.90 12.82
CA GLN A 92 -2.14 -15.45 14.17
C GLN A 92 -3.36 -14.51 14.18
N LEU A 93 -3.44 -13.57 13.24
CA LEU A 93 -4.60 -12.68 13.08
C LEU A 93 -5.89 -13.48 12.79
N LEU A 94 -5.86 -14.43 11.86
CA LEU A 94 -7.03 -15.28 11.54
C LEU A 94 -7.49 -16.14 12.72
N LYS A 95 -6.53 -16.57 13.56
CA LYS A 95 -6.80 -17.34 14.77
C LYS A 95 -7.47 -16.47 15.85
N GLN A 96 -6.99 -15.24 16.02
CA GLN A 96 -7.52 -14.31 17.03
C GLN A 96 -8.84 -13.65 16.60
N GLN A 97 -9.04 -13.46 15.29
CA GLN A 97 -10.18 -12.77 14.71
C GLN A 97 -10.94 -13.70 13.73
N PRO A 98 -11.86 -14.55 14.22
CA PRO A 98 -12.55 -15.54 13.38
C PRO A 98 -13.33 -14.96 12.20
N GLY A 99 -13.78 -13.71 12.30
CA GLY A 99 -14.51 -13.02 11.23
C GLY A 99 -13.62 -12.27 10.24
N ALA A 100 -12.33 -12.08 10.54
CA ALA A 100 -11.48 -11.21 9.73
C ALA A 100 -11.02 -11.86 8.44
N ALA A 101 -10.95 -11.06 7.38
CA ALA A 101 -10.35 -11.39 6.10
C ALA A 101 -9.08 -10.55 5.87
N ILE A 102 -8.04 -11.21 5.34
CA ILE A 102 -6.71 -10.64 5.12
C ILE A 102 -6.31 -10.80 3.65
N ALA A 103 -5.88 -9.71 3.02
CA ALA A 103 -5.19 -9.73 1.74
C ALA A 103 -3.71 -9.42 1.92
N VAL A 104 -2.84 -10.18 1.25
CA VAL A 104 -1.40 -9.96 1.22
C VAL A 104 -0.97 -9.59 -0.19
N LEU A 105 -0.40 -8.41 -0.34
CA LEU A 105 0.22 -7.91 -1.57
C LEU A 105 1.74 -7.95 -1.41
N ALA A 106 2.38 -8.92 -2.05
CA ALA A 106 3.83 -9.01 -2.07
C ALA A 106 4.39 -8.30 -3.30
N ILE A 107 5.23 -7.29 -3.09
CA ILE A 107 5.86 -6.53 -4.16
C ILE A 107 7.24 -7.07 -4.42
N ASP A 108 7.41 -7.65 -5.59
CA ASP A 108 8.65 -8.29 -6.04
C ASP A 108 9.39 -7.37 -7.02
N PRO A 109 10.73 -7.47 -7.11
CA PRO A 109 11.46 -6.79 -8.16
C PRO A 109 10.98 -7.29 -9.52
N SER A 110 10.97 -6.39 -10.50
CA SER A 110 10.51 -6.71 -11.85
C SER A 110 11.59 -7.50 -12.60
N SER A 111 11.19 -8.57 -13.28
CA SER A 111 12.03 -9.28 -14.25
C SER A 111 12.37 -8.33 -15.41
N HIS A 112 13.66 -8.16 -15.71
CA HIS A 112 14.12 -7.37 -16.85
C HIS A 112 13.63 -7.93 -18.20
N ASN A 113 13.36 -9.24 -18.29
CA ASN A 113 12.94 -9.89 -19.53
C ASN A 113 11.42 -9.93 -19.71
N SER A 114 10.66 -10.17 -18.63
CA SER A 114 9.20 -10.37 -18.71
C SER A 114 8.37 -9.23 -18.12
N GLY A 115 8.98 -8.33 -17.34
CA GLY A 115 8.27 -7.29 -16.58
C GLY A 115 7.43 -7.82 -15.39
N GLY A 116 7.35 -9.15 -15.23
CA GLY A 116 6.63 -9.82 -14.15
C GLY A 116 7.42 -9.88 -12.83
N ALA A 117 6.78 -10.38 -11.77
CA ALA A 117 7.41 -10.57 -10.47
C ALA A 117 8.48 -11.67 -10.52
N LEU A 118 9.67 -11.40 -9.97
CA LEU A 118 10.84 -12.30 -10.11
C LEU A 118 10.87 -13.46 -9.11
N LEU A 119 10.35 -13.28 -7.89
CA LEU A 119 10.63 -14.15 -6.74
C LEU A 119 9.37 -14.76 -6.09
N GLY A 120 8.18 -14.42 -6.61
CA GLY A 120 6.91 -14.63 -5.92
C GLY A 120 6.53 -16.10 -5.77
N ASP A 121 6.67 -16.65 -4.56
CA ASP A 121 5.83 -17.76 -4.05
C ASP A 121 6.10 -18.18 -2.58
N ARG A 122 7.11 -17.64 -1.88
CA ARG A 122 7.48 -18.14 -0.53
C ARG A 122 6.47 -17.83 0.58
N THR A 123 5.80 -16.68 0.55
CA THR A 123 4.74 -16.36 1.52
C THR A 123 3.50 -17.23 1.27
N ARG A 124 3.21 -17.55 0.00
CA ARG A 124 2.04 -18.37 -0.39
C ARG A 124 2.12 -19.79 0.18
N SER A 125 3.31 -20.40 0.25
CA SER A 125 3.46 -21.78 0.74
C SER A 125 3.16 -21.94 2.23
N LEU A 126 3.13 -20.84 3.00
CA LEU A 126 2.78 -20.83 4.42
C LEU A 126 1.26 -20.77 4.64
N PHE A 127 0.48 -20.51 3.60
CA PHE A 127 -0.96 -20.28 3.73
C PHE A 127 -1.77 -21.56 3.59
N PRO A 128 -2.74 -21.82 4.50
CA PRO A 128 -3.58 -23.00 4.44
C PRO A 128 -4.34 -23.09 3.12
N VAL A 129 -4.29 -24.28 2.53
CA VAL A 129 -5.11 -24.59 1.35
C VAL A 129 -6.58 -24.53 1.75
N GLY A 130 -7.39 -23.85 0.94
CA GLY A 130 -8.84 -23.74 1.17
C GLY A 130 -9.26 -22.61 2.12
N GLU A 131 -8.35 -21.94 2.82
CA GLU A 131 -8.70 -20.74 3.59
C GLU A 131 -9.14 -19.62 2.64
N LYS A 132 -10.42 -19.26 2.68
CA LYS A 132 -11.02 -18.22 1.83
C LYS A 132 -10.75 -16.82 2.38
N ARG A 133 -10.61 -16.68 3.70
CA ARG A 133 -10.35 -15.40 4.37
C ARG A 133 -8.95 -14.86 4.10
N LEU A 134 -8.06 -15.67 3.53
CA LEU A 134 -6.69 -15.30 3.20
C LEU A 134 -6.46 -15.28 1.69
N PHE A 135 -6.14 -14.11 1.17
CA PHE A 135 -5.83 -13.90 -0.22
C PHE A 135 -4.38 -13.44 -0.40
N PHE A 136 -3.67 -14.01 -1.38
CA PHE A 136 -2.28 -13.65 -1.68
C PHE A 136 -2.12 -13.28 -3.15
N ARG A 137 -1.47 -12.15 -3.41
CA ARG A 137 -1.07 -11.72 -4.75
C ARG A 137 0.34 -11.16 -4.71
N SER A 138 1.21 -11.72 -5.54
CA SER A 138 2.47 -11.06 -5.90
C SER A 138 2.22 -10.07 -7.04
N GLN A 139 2.84 -8.89 -6.96
CA GLN A 139 2.88 -7.86 -7.98
C GLN A 139 4.34 -7.50 -8.28
N SER A 140 4.65 -7.18 -9.54
CA SER A 140 5.96 -6.60 -9.85
C SER A 140 6.00 -5.12 -9.47
N SER A 141 7.19 -4.63 -9.10
CA SER A 141 7.44 -3.20 -8.88
C SER A 141 7.25 -2.34 -10.15
N ALA A 142 7.05 -2.96 -11.32
CA ALA A 142 6.93 -2.34 -12.63
C ALA A 142 8.08 -1.35 -12.96
N LEU A 143 9.30 -1.66 -12.51
CA LEU A 143 10.50 -0.80 -12.61
C LEU A 143 10.35 0.58 -11.94
N ASP A 144 9.39 0.75 -11.03
CA ASP A 144 9.23 1.98 -10.26
C ASP A 144 10.37 2.12 -9.23
N LEU A 145 11.09 3.25 -9.27
CA LEU A 145 12.24 3.54 -8.40
C LEU A 145 11.84 3.59 -6.92
N GLY A 146 10.56 3.91 -6.64
CA GLY A 146 10.01 3.95 -5.29
C GLY A 146 9.59 2.58 -4.75
N GLY A 147 9.78 1.49 -5.50
CA GLY A 147 9.49 0.14 -5.02
C GLY A 147 8.00 -0.21 -4.87
N LEU A 148 7.07 0.76 -4.86
CA LEU A 148 5.64 0.53 -5.00
C LEU A 148 5.13 1.05 -6.34
N SER A 149 4.58 0.14 -7.14
CA SER A 149 4.00 0.51 -8.43
C SER A 149 2.71 1.33 -8.23
N ARG A 150 2.39 2.18 -9.21
CA ARG A 150 1.07 2.84 -9.31
C ARG A 150 -0.10 1.86 -9.25
N LYS A 151 0.12 0.62 -9.69
CA LYS A 151 -0.90 -0.43 -9.68
C LYS A 151 -1.20 -0.90 -8.27
N THR A 152 -0.23 -0.84 -7.35
CA THR A 152 -0.44 -1.25 -5.96
C THR A 152 -1.46 -0.35 -5.29
N PHE A 153 -1.37 0.98 -5.46
CA PHE A 153 -2.40 1.90 -4.95
C PHE A 153 -3.78 1.64 -5.56
N GLN A 154 -3.86 1.35 -6.86
CA GLN A 154 -5.14 1.00 -7.49
C GLN A 154 -5.73 -0.28 -6.90
N VAL A 155 -4.90 -1.30 -6.71
CA VAL A 155 -5.35 -2.58 -6.14
C VAL A 155 -5.80 -2.42 -4.69
N THR A 156 -5.10 -1.62 -3.86
CA THR A 156 -5.55 -1.37 -2.48
C THR A 156 -6.89 -0.63 -2.45
N ARG A 157 -7.18 0.26 -3.43
CA ARG A 157 -8.48 0.95 -3.51
C ARG A 157 -9.67 0.00 -3.59
N ILE A 158 -9.55 -1.16 -4.25
CA ILE A 158 -10.63 -2.16 -4.30
C ILE A 158 -10.58 -3.14 -3.13
N LEU A 159 -9.39 -3.61 -2.75
CA LEU A 159 -9.25 -4.59 -1.67
C LEU A 159 -9.73 -4.06 -0.32
N GLN A 160 -9.63 -2.75 -0.07
CA GLN A 160 -10.07 -2.16 1.20
C GLN A 160 -11.57 -2.34 1.49
N TYR A 161 -12.38 -2.62 0.46
CA TYR A 161 -13.81 -2.88 0.61
C TYR A 161 -14.15 -4.37 0.76
N LEU A 162 -13.16 -5.24 0.54
CA LEU A 162 -13.33 -6.70 0.52
C LEU A 162 -12.70 -7.36 1.75
N PHE A 163 -11.67 -6.74 2.34
CA PHE A 163 -10.88 -7.28 3.43
C PHE A 163 -10.90 -6.36 4.66
N ASP A 164 -10.57 -6.93 5.82
CA ASP A 164 -10.39 -6.18 7.07
C ASP A 164 -8.93 -5.74 7.25
N TYR A 165 -7.99 -6.50 6.70
CA TYR A 165 -6.57 -6.17 6.71
C TYR A 165 -5.97 -6.33 5.31
N ILE A 166 -5.12 -5.37 4.93
CA ILE A 166 -4.25 -5.50 3.75
C ILE A 166 -2.81 -5.40 4.22
N VAL A 167 -2.02 -6.46 4.03
CA VAL A 167 -0.59 -6.48 4.33
C VAL A 167 0.19 -6.28 3.03
N ILE A 168 1.06 -5.27 2.99
CA ILE A 168 1.91 -4.95 1.84
C ILE A 168 3.35 -5.27 2.19
N GLU A 169 3.93 -6.26 1.53
CA GLU A 169 5.35 -6.61 1.64
C GLU A 169 6.14 -5.94 0.52
N THR A 170 7.23 -5.23 0.81
CA THR A 170 8.14 -4.72 -0.23
C THR A 170 9.41 -5.54 -0.35
N VAL A 171 10.15 -5.32 -1.45
CA VAL A 171 11.46 -5.93 -1.67
C VAL A 171 12.46 -5.52 -0.58
N GLY A 172 12.40 -4.25 -0.15
CA GLY A 172 13.30 -3.68 0.87
C GLY A 172 14.64 -3.18 0.34
N VAL A 173 14.66 -2.68 -0.90
CA VAL A 173 15.82 -2.05 -1.53
C VAL A 173 15.36 -0.71 -2.12
N GLY A 174 16.01 0.39 -1.77
CA GLY A 174 15.77 1.71 -2.36
C GLY A 174 15.00 2.68 -1.46
N GLN A 175 14.13 3.50 -2.05
CA GLN A 175 13.29 4.51 -1.39
C GLN A 175 11.86 3.99 -1.15
N SER A 176 11.71 2.67 -0.97
CA SER A 176 10.40 2.02 -0.86
C SER A 176 9.69 2.25 0.45
N GLU A 177 10.45 2.60 1.47
CA GLU A 177 10.02 2.83 2.85
C GLU A 177 9.13 4.07 2.93
N VAL A 178 9.51 5.14 2.20
CA VAL A 178 8.72 6.37 2.12
C VAL A 178 7.36 6.09 1.49
N GLU A 179 7.33 5.34 0.39
CA GLU A 179 6.07 5.07 -0.32
C GLU A 179 5.16 4.14 0.48
N VAL A 180 5.73 3.16 1.18
CA VAL A 180 4.99 2.29 2.09
C VAL A 180 4.35 3.12 3.20
N ALA A 181 5.09 4.04 3.82
CA ALA A 181 4.57 4.92 4.86
C ALA A 181 3.45 5.85 4.35
N LYS A 182 3.50 6.27 3.08
CA LYS A 182 2.42 7.09 2.47
C LYS A 182 1.18 6.27 2.10
N LEU A 183 1.34 4.98 1.78
CA LEU A 183 0.23 4.10 1.38
C LEU A 183 -0.50 3.48 2.57
N CYS A 184 0.26 3.07 3.58
CA CYS A 184 -0.25 2.26 4.69
C CYS A 184 -0.85 3.14 5.79
N ASP A 185 -1.67 2.54 6.64
CA ASP A 185 -2.14 3.16 7.89
C ASP A 185 -1.10 3.00 8.99
N HIS A 186 -0.33 1.91 8.93
CA HIS A 186 0.84 1.68 9.78
C HIS A 186 1.95 0.97 9.01
N SER A 187 3.19 1.33 9.27
CA SER A 187 4.36 0.76 8.62
C SER A 187 5.35 0.16 9.63
N PHE A 188 5.80 -1.05 9.33
CA PHE A 188 6.84 -1.76 10.07
C PHE A 188 8.12 -1.85 9.26
N PHE A 189 9.24 -1.52 9.89
CA PHE A 189 10.57 -1.85 9.38
C PHE A 189 11.13 -3.08 10.08
N VAL A 190 11.43 -4.11 9.30
CA VAL A 190 11.94 -5.39 9.77
C VAL A 190 13.45 -5.44 9.63
N MET A 191 14.13 -5.80 10.72
CA MET A 191 15.56 -6.07 10.74
C MET A 191 15.84 -7.42 11.42
N GLN A 192 17.07 -7.90 11.30
CA GLN A 192 17.53 -9.08 12.03
C GLN A 192 18.55 -8.67 13.11
N PRO A 193 18.72 -9.46 14.18
CA PRO A 193 19.74 -9.22 15.17
C PRO A 193 21.13 -9.02 14.57
N LEU A 194 21.91 -8.13 15.18
CA LEU A 194 23.33 -7.90 14.86
C LEU A 194 23.61 -7.56 13.39
N ALA A 195 22.65 -6.99 12.65
CA ALA A 195 22.81 -6.67 11.24
C ALA A 195 23.93 -5.64 10.94
N GLY A 196 24.45 -4.91 11.94
CA GLY A 196 25.56 -3.96 11.78
C GLY A 196 25.23 -2.67 11.01
N ASP A 197 24.14 -2.66 10.24
CA ASP A 197 23.77 -1.58 9.32
C ASP A 197 22.87 -0.48 9.92
N GLN A 198 22.56 -0.55 11.21
CA GLN A 198 21.64 0.38 11.88
C GLN A 198 22.07 1.85 11.71
N LEU A 199 23.37 2.14 11.85
CA LEU A 199 23.91 3.49 11.66
C LEU A 199 23.79 3.98 10.20
N GLN A 200 23.86 3.07 9.22
CA GLN A 200 23.67 3.45 7.81
C GLN A 200 22.20 3.75 7.51
N PHE A 201 21.27 2.98 8.07
CA PHE A 201 19.83 3.24 7.92
C PHE A 201 19.39 4.57 8.57
N ILE A 202 20.03 4.96 9.67
CA ILE A 202 19.81 6.29 10.26
C ILE A 202 20.31 7.38 9.31
N LYS A 203 21.53 7.22 8.77
CA LYS A 203 22.12 8.21 7.86
C LYS A 203 21.34 8.39 6.55
N SER A 204 20.62 7.37 6.11
CA SER A 204 19.80 7.45 4.89
C SER A 204 18.39 8.01 5.12
N GLY A 205 18.03 8.37 6.36
CA GLY A 205 16.67 8.81 6.72
C GLY A 205 15.63 7.69 6.72
N ILE A 206 16.03 6.44 6.44
CA ILE A 206 15.14 5.27 6.41
C ILE A 206 14.49 5.05 7.78
N MET A 207 15.21 5.30 8.87
CA MET A 207 14.73 5.07 10.24
C MET A 207 13.70 6.09 10.72
N GLU A 208 13.46 7.17 9.96
CA GLU A 208 12.51 8.22 10.32
C GLU A 208 11.09 7.93 9.82
N MET A 209 10.97 7.08 8.79
CA MET A 209 9.71 6.82 8.10
C MET A 209 8.79 5.79 8.77
N PRO A 210 9.29 4.68 9.37
CA PRO A 210 8.44 3.64 9.93
C PRO A 210 7.75 4.07 11.22
N ASP A 211 6.52 3.61 11.40
CA ASP A 211 5.75 3.84 12.63
C ASP A 211 6.17 2.89 13.76
N SER A 212 6.71 1.72 13.42
CA SER A 212 7.21 0.72 14.37
C SER A 212 8.29 -0.17 13.76
N PHE A 213 9.01 -0.89 14.61
CA PHE A 213 10.12 -1.76 14.20
C PHE A 213 9.86 -3.21 14.63
N ILE A 214 10.38 -4.15 13.84
CA ILE A 214 10.40 -5.56 14.20
C ILE A 214 11.82 -6.09 14.06
N ILE A 215 12.37 -6.63 15.15
CA ILE A 215 13.59 -7.42 15.12
C ILE A 215 13.14 -8.88 14.97
N ASN A 216 13.35 -9.43 13.79
CA ASN A 216 12.95 -10.79 13.43
C ASN A 216 14.14 -11.76 13.46
N LYS A 217 13.88 -13.07 13.52
CA LYS A 217 14.89 -14.12 13.76
C LYS A 217 15.53 -14.01 15.15
N CYS A 218 14.73 -13.65 16.14
CA CYS A 218 15.11 -13.69 17.55
C CYS A 218 15.10 -15.13 18.08
N ASP A 219 15.81 -16.02 17.40
CA ASP A 219 15.93 -17.44 17.78
C ASP A 219 16.81 -17.58 19.03
N GLU A 220 17.80 -16.70 19.16
CA GLU A 220 18.72 -16.59 20.28
C GLU A 220 18.44 -15.33 21.10
N GLN A 221 18.02 -15.50 22.35
CA GLN A 221 17.55 -14.41 23.21
C GLN A 221 18.63 -13.34 23.45
N GLN A 222 19.89 -13.76 23.66
CA GLN A 222 21.00 -12.84 23.93
C GLN A 222 21.21 -11.83 22.78
N TYR A 223 21.15 -12.28 21.53
CA TYR A 223 21.35 -11.40 20.37
C TYR A 223 20.13 -10.51 20.09
N ALA A 224 18.93 -11.01 20.37
CA ALA A 224 17.70 -10.24 20.28
C ALA A 224 17.72 -9.05 21.26
N GLU A 225 18.04 -9.29 22.53
CA GLU A 225 18.10 -8.27 23.58
C GLU A 225 19.17 -7.21 23.29
N GLN A 226 20.37 -7.63 22.86
CA GLN A 226 21.42 -6.70 22.47
C GLN A 226 21.00 -5.79 21.31
N SER A 227 20.34 -6.37 20.30
CA SER A 227 19.88 -5.61 19.13
C SER A 227 18.74 -4.64 19.47
N LEU A 228 17.84 -5.03 20.38
CA LEU A 228 16.79 -4.17 20.91
C LEU A 228 17.37 -2.94 21.60
N GLN A 229 18.32 -3.14 22.52
CA GLN A 229 18.96 -2.05 23.25
C GLN A 229 19.70 -1.08 22.30
N GLN A 230 20.41 -1.61 21.31
CA GLN A 230 21.11 -0.80 20.30
C GLN A 230 20.14 0.01 19.44
N LEU A 231 19.03 -0.59 19.02
CA LEU A 231 18.00 0.07 18.23
C LEU A 231 17.32 1.18 19.03
N GLU A 232 16.91 0.91 20.26
CA GLU A 232 16.27 1.92 21.12
C GLU A 232 17.20 3.10 21.41
N ALA A 233 18.48 2.84 21.74
CA ALA A 233 19.47 3.89 21.93
C ALA A 233 19.63 4.76 20.67
N SER A 234 19.67 4.11 19.51
CA SER A 234 19.75 4.78 18.21
C SER A 234 18.54 5.68 17.95
N LEU A 235 17.33 5.15 18.16
CA LEU A 235 16.08 5.89 17.94
C LEU A 235 15.94 7.09 18.87
N ARG A 236 16.33 6.93 20.15
CA ARG A 236 16.38 8.04 21.13
C ARG A 236 17.30 9.16 20.63
N THR A 237 18.48 8.79 20.15
CA THR A 237 19.47 9.75 19.64
C THR A 237 18.94 10.49 18.41
N THR A 238 18.44 9.77 17.40
CA THR A 238 17.91 10.38 16.17
C THR A 238 16.74 11.33 16.46
N ARG A 239 15.80 10.96 17.33
CA ARG A 239 14.66 11.84 17.62
C ARG A 239 15.01 13.06 18.46
N SER A 240 15.96 12.93 19.39
CA SER A 240 16.50 14.08 20.11
C SER A 240 17.14 15.12 19.19
N LEU A 241 17.64 14.72 18.02
CA LEU A 241 18.22 15.63 17.02
C LEU A 241 17.16 16.28 16.11
N LEU A 242 15.99 15.64 15.95
CA LEU A 242 14.94 16.06 15.00
C LEU A 242 13.82 16.89 15.64
N LYS A 243 13.57 16.75 16.95
CA LYS A 243 12.51 17.48 17.65
C LYS A 243 13.08 18.27 18.83
N GLU A 244 13.17 19.59 18.70
CA GLU A 244 13.37 20.48 19.85
C GLU A 244 12.07 20.49 20.69
N GLY A 245 12.09 19.92 21.90
CA GLY A 245 11.16 20.31 22.97
C GLY A 245 10.04 19.34 23.37
N GLU A 246 9.89 18.15 22.78
CA GLU A 246 8.96 17.11 23.29
C GLU A 246 9.72 15.83 23.67
N GLU A 247 9.33 15.17 24.77
CA GLU A 247 9.77 13.81 25.10
C GLU A 247 9.43 12.90 23.91
N SER A 248 10.44 12.57 23.11
CA SER A 248 10.22 11.81 21.89
C SER A 248 9.89 10.37 22.27
N VAL A 249 8.60 10.04 22.30
CA VAL A 249 8.14 8.65 22.45
C VAL A 249 8.84 7.81 21.38
N ILE A 250 9.55 6.78 21.83
CA ILE A 250 10.26 5.85 20.96
C ILE A 250 9.21 5.01 20.24
N PRO A 251 9.30 4.85 18.90
CA PRO A 251 8.44 3.94 18.17
C PRO A 251 8.46 2.53 18.78
N PRO A 252 7.32 1.84 18.88
CA PRO A 252 7.28 0.48 19.40
C PRO A 252 8.23 -0.46 18.62
N VAL A 253 8.95 -1.30 19.36
CA VAL A 253 9.84 -2.32 18.82
C VAL A 253 9.35 -3.70 19.27
N PHE A 254 9.17 -4.59 18.31
CA PHE A 254 8.72 -5.97 18.54
C PHE A 254 9.85 -6.95 18.27
N LEU A 255 9.89 -8.03 19.04
CA LEU A 255 10.78 -9.17 18.80
C LEU A 255 9.96 -10.32 18.22
N SER A 256 10.46 -10.96 17.17
CA SER A 256 9.78 -12.11 16.56
C SER A 256 10.74 -13.19 16.09
N SER A 257 10.25 -14.43 16.06
CA SER A 257 10.90 -15.52 15.35
C SER A 257 9.84 -16.38 14.66
N SER A 258 9.90 -16.44 13.33
CA SER A 258 9.09 -17.36 12.54
C SER A 258 9.43 -18.84 12.81
N VAL A 259 10.65 -19.13 13.28
CA VAL A 259 11.09 -20.50 13.58
C VAL A 259 10.47 -20.99 14.88
N THR A 260 10.56 -20.18 15.94
CA THR A 260 10.02 -20.54 17.27
C THR A 260 8.56 -20.14 17.45
N LYS A 261 7.98 -19.43 16.46
CA LYS A 261 6.61 -18.89 16.46
C LYS A 261 6.34 -17.90 17.61
N GLN A 262 7.35 -17.17 18.04
CA GLN A 262 7.28 -16.22 19.13
C GLN A 262 7.06 -14.78 18.63
N GLY A 263 6.42 -13.95 19.45
CA GLY A 263 6.18 -12.52 19.18
C GLY A 263 4.95 -12.21 18.32
N PHE A 264 4.39 -13.19 17.60
CA PHE A 264 3.25 -12.94 16.71
C PHE A 264 1.96 -12.59 17.43
N LYS A 265 1.75 -13.11 18.65
CA LYS A 265 0.59 -12.75 19.46
C LYS A 265 0.59 -11.25 19.75
N ASP A 266 1.71 -10.72 20.24
CA ASP A 266 1.81 -9.31 20.63
C ASP A 266 1.75 -8.38 19.41
N LEU A 267 2.35 -8.80 18.28
CA LEU A 267 2.21 -8.09 17.00
C LEU A 267 0.76 -8.04 16.52
N ALA A 268 0.04 -9.15 16.57
CA ALA A 268 -1.35 -9.23 16.13
C ALA A 268 -2.30 -8.46 17.07
N ASP A 269 -2.05 -8.52 18.38
CA ASP A 269 -2.77 -7.73 19.39
C ASP A 269 -2.55 -6.23 19.15
N TYR A 270 -1.31 -5.82 18.86
CA TYR A 270 -0.98 -4.42 18.54
C TYR A 270 -1.69 -3.95 17.26
N ILE A 271 -1.60 -4.69 16.16
CA ILE A 271 -2.27 -4.33 14.89
C ILE A 271 -3.80 -4.25 15.07
N THR A 272 -4.38 -5.19 15.81
CA THR A 272 -5.81 -5.16 16.14
C THR A 272 -6.17 -3.94 16.98
N GLY A 273 -5.33 -3.57 17.94
CA GLY A 273 -5.51 -2.37 18.75
C GLY A 273 -5.47 -1.10 17.91
N LEU A 274 -4.53 -1.00 16.97
CA LEU A 274 -4.43 0.15 16.07
C LEU A 274 -5.64 0.27 15.14
N SER A 275 -6.10 -0.84 14.56
CA SER A 275 -7.24 -0.85 13.63
C SER A 275 -8.54 -0.39 14.30
N VAL A 276 -8.70 -0.64 15.60
CA VAL A 276 -9.86 -0.21 16.39
C VAL A 276 -9.72 1.25 16.86
N ASN A 277 -8.54 1.64 17.37
CA ASN A 277 -8.38 2.90 18.11
C ASN A 277 -8.01 4.10 17.24
N GLU A 278 -7.23 3.88 16.19
CA GLU A 278 -6.67 5.00 15.42
C GLU A 278 -7.55 5.39 14.22
N GLY A 279 -8.54 4.56 13.89
CA GLY A 279 -9.19 4.63 12.58
C GLY A 279 -8.16 4.61 11.44
N ASN A 280 -8.60 4.91 10.22
CA ASN A 280 -7.65 5.11 9.11
C ASN A 280 -6.90 6.44 9.32
N ARG A 281 -5.78 6.36 10.07
CA ARG A 281 -4.85 7.45 10.44
C ARG A 281 -4.52 8.38 9.26
N ASN A 282 -4.46 7.82 8.06
CA ASN A 282 -4.26 8.54 6.82
C ASN A 282 -5.59 8.74 6.09
N ASN A 283 -6.12 9.96 6.16
CA ASN A 283 -7.30 10.38 5.39
C ASN A 283 -7.16 9.89 3.94
N THR A 284 -8.12 9.08 3.47
CA THR A 284 -8.09 8.48 2.12
C THR A 284 -7.85 9.53 1.04
N SER A 285 -8.38 10.75 1.23
CA SER A 285 -8.13 11.88 0.33
C SER A 285 -6.65 12.29 0.26
N ASN A 286 -5.90 12.23 1.37
CA ASN A 286 -4.47 12.54 1.40
C ASN A 286 -3.66 11.48 0.65
N LYS A 287 -3.99 10.19 0.83
CA LYS A 287 -3.37 9.09 0.06
C LYS A 287 -3.62 9.28 -1.43
N GLU A 288 -4.88 9.47 -1.82
CA GLU A 288 -5.26 9.68 -3.22
C GLU A 288 -4.52 10.88 -3.83
N ASN A 289 -4.46 12.01 -3.13
CA ASN A 289 -3.79 13.22 -3.63
C ASN A 289 -2.29 12.98 -3.87
N TYR A 290 -1.62 12.26 -2.96
CA TYR A 290 -0.22 11.86 -3.14
C TYR A 290 -0.05 10.99 -4.39
N PHE A 291 -0.87 9.96 -4.56
CA PHE A 291 -0.75 9.04 -5.69
C PHE A 291 -1.17 9.67 -7.03
N ILE A 292 -2.10 10.63 -7.03
CA ILE A 292 -2.40 11.45 -8.22
C ILE A 292 -1.20 12.32 -8.57
N ALA A 293 -0.59 12.99 -7.60
CA ALA A 293 0.57 13.83 -7.84
C ALA A 293 1.77 13.02 -8.37
N LYS A 294 2.01 11.83 -7.80
CA LYS A 294 2.98 10.83 -8.33
C LYS A 294 2.61 10.40 -9.75
N TRP A 295 1.32 10.16 -10.02
CA TRP A 295 0.82 9.80 -11.34
C TRP A 295 1.08 10.91 -12.38
N VAL A 296 0.82 12.17 -12.00
CA VAL A 296 1.10 13.33 -12.85
C VAL A 296 2.59 13.43 -13.13
N ARG A 297 3.42 13.44 -12.08
CA ARG A 297 4.87 13.66 -12.20
C ARG A 297 5.55 12.64 -13.10
N TYR A 298 5.17 11.37 -13.04
CA TYR A 298 5.80 10.36 -13.91
C TYR A 298 5.30 10.41 -15.35
N LEU A 299 4.05 10.82 -15.64
CA LEU A 299 3.59 10.90 -17.05
C LEU A 299 3.94 12.22 -17.73
N TYR A 300 4.00 13.32 -16.96
CA TYR A 300 4.06 14.68 -17.48
C TYR A 300 5.26 15.48 -16.91
N GLY A 301 6.13 14.84 -16.13
CA GLY A 301 7.30 15.45 -15.52
C GLY A 301 6.97 16.54 -14.49
N GLU A 302 7.98 17.36 -14.17
CA GLU A 302 7.82 18.55 -13.31
C GLU A 302 6.84 19.56 -13.89
N TYR A 303 6.78 19.67 -15.22
CA TYR A 303 5.85 20.56 -15.90
C TYR A 303 4.40 20.24 -15.54
N GLY A 304 4.00 18.97 -15.70
CA GLY A 304 2.67 18.53 -15.30
C GLY A 304 2.44 18.65 -13.80
N TYR A 305 3.43 18.33 -12.97
CA TYR A 305 3.33 18.45 -11.52
C TYR A 305 3.04 19.89 -11.08
N ASN A 306 3.76 20.86 -11.65
CA ASN A 306 3.54 22.29 -11.41
C ASN A 306 2.15 22.75 -11.88
N ILE A 307 1.63 22.21 -12.98
CA ILE A 307 0.25 22.49 -13.39
C ILE A 307 -0.73 21.93 -12.36
N TYR A 308 -0.53 20.70 -11.92
CA TYR A 308 -1.40 20.03 -10.95
C TYR A 308 -1.49 20.83 -9.65
N ILE A 309 -0.34 21.12 -9.01
CA ILE A 309 -0.29 21.82 -7.73
C ILE A 309 -0.94 23.21 -7.82
N ASN A 310 -0.64 23.97 -8.87
CA ASN A 310 -1.10 25.36 -8.96
C ASN A 310 -2.54 25.52 -9.45
N ASN A 311 -3.04 24.60 -10.28
CA ASN A 311 -4.30 24.82 -11.01
C ASN A 311 -5.38 23.76 -10.78
N VAL A 312 -5.00 22.59 -10.26
CA VAL A 312 -5.89 21.42 -10.15
C VAL A 312 -6.06 20.96 -8.71
N ALA A 313 -5.00 20.95 -7.91
CA ALA A 313 -5.03 20.42 -6.54
C ALA A 313 -6.10 21.08 -5.67
N ASN A 314 -6.28 22.40 -5.78
CA ASN A 314 -7.32 23.14 -5.04
C ASN A 314 -8.75 22.94 -5.58
N LYS A 315 -8.90 22.34 -6.76
CA LYS A 315 -10.20 22.02 -7.39
C LYS A 315 -10.61 20.56 -7.18
N VAL A 316 -9.69 19.73 -6.69
CA VAL A 316 -9.96 18.34 -6.36
C VAL A 316 -10.79 18.31 -5.08
N ASP A 317 -12.05 17.88 -5.20
CA ASP A 317 -12.94 17.66 -4.08
C ASP A 317 -12.82 16.22 -3.54
N GLY A 318 -13.07 16.04 -2.25
CA GLY A 318 -13.16 14.73 -1.60
C GLY A 318 -14.29 13.85 -2.13
N SER A 319 -15.34 14.44 -2.71
CA SER A 319 -16.43 13.71 -3.36
C SER A 319 -16.06 13.11 -4.73
N MET A 320 -14.99 13.60 -5.38
CA MET A 320 -14.58 13.12 -6.69
C MET A 320 -13.92 11.75 -6.58
N SER A 321 -14.22 10.87 -7.54
CA SER A 321 -13.48 9.62 -7.71
C SER A 321 -12.05 9.90 -8.18
N TYR A 322 -11.13 8.97 -7.92
CA TYR A 322 -9.75 9.05 -8.42
C TYR A 322 -9.69 9.26 -9.94
N GLU A 323 -10.49 8.51 -10.69
CA GLU A 323 -10.63 8.63 -12.15
C GLU A 323 -11.09 10.03 -12.57
N GLN A 324 -12.09 10.60 -11.88
CA GLN A 324 -12.53 11.98 -12.14
C GLN A 324 -11.42 12.99 -11.88
N LYS A 325 -10.62 12.82 -10.82
CA LYS A 325 -9.48 13.68 -10.53
C LYS A 325 -8.40 13.60 -11.62
N GLN A 326 -8.12 12.40 -12.13
CA GLN A 326 -7.19 12.21 -13.26
C GLN A 326 -7.72 12.89 -14.53
N LEU A 327 -9.03 12.80 -14.77
CA LEU A 327 -9.67 13.39 -15.93
C LEU A 327 -9.65 14.91 -15.87
N LEU A 328 -9.95 15.50 -14.70
CA LEU A 328 -9.84 16.94 -14.44
C LEU A 328 -8.43 17.46 -14.75
N PHE A 329 -7.39 16.73 -14.35
CA PHE A 329 -6.02 17.09 -14.68
C PHE A 329 -5.75 17.05 -16.19
N LYS A 330 -6.18 16.00 -16.90
CA LYS A 330 -6.01 15.89 -18.36
C LYS A 330 -6.65 17.08 -19.09
N GLN A 331 -7.86 17.48 -18.69
CA GLN A 331 -8.53 18.68 -19.25
C GLN A 331 -7.71 19.95 -19.04
N SER A 332 -7.12 20.11 -17.85
CA SER A 332 -6.28 21.27 -17.55
C SER A 332 -5.02 21.33 -18.41
N ILE A 333 -4.45 20.19 -18.79
CA ILE A 333 -3.31 20.14 -19.72
C ILE A 333 -3.75 20.44 -21.15
N ASP A 334 -4.82 19.82 -21.63
CA ASP A 334 -5.30 20.01 -23.00
C ASP A 334 -5.64 21.50 -23.27
N ASN A 335 -6.33 22.14 -22.31
CA ASN A 335 -6.66 23.57 -22.39
C ASN A 335 -5.41 24.47 -22.41
N LYS A 336 -4.34 24.11 -21.69
CA LYS A 336 -3.08 24.87 -21.74
C LYS A 336 -2.34 24.67 -23.06
N ASN A 337 -2.31 23.46 -23.58
CA ASN A 337 -1.66 23.18 -24.86
C ASN A 337 -2.37 23.90 -26.02
N SER A 338 -3.70 24.02 -25.99
CA SER A 338 -4.46 24.81 -26.97
C SER A 338 -4.21 26.33 -26.88
N LEU A 339 -3.72 26.83 -25.74
CA LEU A 339 -3.35 28.24 -25.57
C LEU A 339 -1.91 28.53 -26.02
N ILE A 340 -1.05 27.51 -26.10
CA ILE A 340 0.36 27.61 -26.52
C ILE A 340 0.51 27.40 -28.03
N SER A 341 -0.46 26.77 -28.70
CA SER A 341 -0.53 26.75 -30.16
C SER A 341 -0.87 28.14 -30.69
N VAL A 342 0.16 28.95 -30.92
CA VAL A 342 0.09 30.17 -31.74
C VAL A 342 -0.40 29.75 -33.13
N PRO A 343 -1.37 30.44 -33.75
CA PRO A 343 -1.70 30.17 -35.14
C PRO A 343 -0.44 30.42 -35.97
N ASN A 344 0.03 29.41 -36.69
CA ASN A 344 0.99 29.60 -37.77
C ASN A 344 0.34 30.59 -38.75
N GLN A 345 0.81 31.85 -38.71
CA GLN A 345 0.53 32.84 -39.75
C GLN A 345 1.40 32.56 -40.97
#